data_AF-A0A971VF25-F1
#
_entry.id   AF-A0A971VF25-F1
#
_cell.length_a   1.000
_cell.length_b   1.000
_cell.length_c   1.000
_cell.angle_alpha   90.00
_cell.angle_beta   90.00
_cell.angle_gamma   90.00
#
_symmetry.space_group_name_H-M   'P 1'
#
loop_
_entity.id
_entity.type
_entity.pdbx_description
1 polymer ?
#
loop_
_entity_poly.entity_id
_entity_poly.type
_entity_poly.pdbx_seq_one_letter_code
_entity_poly.pdbx_strand_id
1 'polypeptide(L)'
;MKILSKLLLFVVILSSCEDTAQRSDLKLWYDEPAAKWVEAETMAWSEGVKVQFETEWEGDFDWARGKKIADRRYATFINNGDFIKVQGVDFGPGANQIEVSASPVYGGVIEVRIDSVDGEVIATVDINLAHKSGIWETYEAAVKKVSGVHDVYFVFKGDKDLFHFDWWQFTRK
;
A
#
# COMPACT_ATOMS: atom_id res chain seq x y z
N MET A 1 28.57 6.28 0.13
CA MET A 1 28.07 7.62 -0.21
C MET A 1 26.56 7.60 0.02
N LYS A 2 26.09 8.11 1.15
CA LYS A 2 24.69 8.02 1.59
C LYS A 2 23.92 9.17 0.94
N ILE A 3 23.02 8.88 0.01
CA ILE A 3 22.10 9.88 -0.53
C ILE A 3 20.88 9.89 0.41
N LEU A 4 20.83 10.89 1.28
CA LEU A 4 19.63 11.25 2.03
C LEU A 4 18.71 12.03 1.09
N SER A 5 17.69 11.39 0.53
CA SER A 5 16.51 12.11 0.03
C SER A 5 15.42 12.05 1.10
N LYS A 6 15.42 13.03 2.01
CA LYS A 6 14.20 13.38 2.75
C LYS A 6 13.28 14.08 1.75
N LEU A 7 12.44 13.32 1.07
CA LEU A 7 11.25 13.88 0.45
C LEU A 7 10.17 13.90 1.53
N LEU A 8 9.90 15.10 2.05
CA LEU A 8 8.83 15.36 2.98
C LEU A 8 7.49 15.24 2.22
N LEU A 9 6.95 14.02 2.13
CA LEU A 9 5.61 13.83 1.59
C LEU A 9 4.60 14.06 2.73
N PHE A 10 4.00 15.25 2.74
CA PHE A 10 2.80 15.50 3.54
C PHE A 10 1.71 14.54 3.06
N VAL A 11 1.46 13.47 3.80
CA VAL A 11 0.19 12.76 3.76
C VAL A 11 -0.84 13.71 4.37
N VAL A 12 -1.50 14.49 3.53
CA VAL A 12 -2.70 15.23 3.91
C VAL A 12 -3.84 14.20 3.90
N ILE A 13 -4.14 13.62 5.05
CA ILE A 13 -5.48 13.09 5.29
C ILE A 13 -6.24 14.23 5.97
N LEU A 14 -7.24 14.75 5.25
CA LEU A 14 -8.05 15.90 5.65
C LEU A 14 -8.85 15.55 6.90
N SER A 15 -8.36 15.97 8.07
CA SER A 15 -9.23 16.17 9.24
C SER A 15 -9.95 17.51 9.09
N SER A 16 -11.28 17.43 9.10
CA SER A 16 -12.26 18.52 9.22
C SER A 16 -11.71 19.74 9.97
N CYS A 17 -11.60 20.87 9.26
CA CYS A 17 -11.53 22.19 9.85
C CYS A 17 -12.56 23.05 9.12
N GLU A 18 -13.75 23.19 9.71
CA GLU A 18 -14.69 24.22 9.31
C GLU A 18 -14.12 25.56 9.76
N ASP A 19 -13.67 26.38 8.81
CA ASP A 19 -13.62 27.82 9.03
C ASP A 19 -14.04 28.54 7.73
N THR A 20 -15.23 29.12 7.82
CA THR A 20 -15.92 29.85 6.77
C THR A 20 -15.26 31.20 6.54
N ALA A 21 -14.52 31.38 5.43
CA ALA A 21 -14.56 32.57 4.59
C ALA A 21 -13.59 32.49 3.39
N GLN A 22 -14.15 32.79 2.20
CA GLN A 22 -13.45 33.18 0.97
C GLN A 22 -12.49 32.19 0.30
N ARG A 23 -13.03 31.38 -0.63
CA ARG A 23 -12.33 31.04 -1.88
C ARG A 23 -13.31 30.54 -2.95
N SER A 24 -13.78 31.45 -3.80
CA SER A 24 -14.68 31.13 -4.93
C SER A 24 -13.99 30.44 -6.11
N ASP A 25 -12.68 30.16 -6.04
CA ASP A 25 -11.89 29.69 -7.19
C ASP A 25 -11.26 28.30 -6.99
N LEU A 26 -11.83 27.47 -6.10
CA LEU A 26 -11.33 26.11 -5.78
C LEU A 26 -12.30 24.98 -6.14
N LYS A 27 -13.22 25.25 -7.05
CA LYS A 27 -14.30 24.35 -7.45
C LYS A 27 -13.96 23.51 -8.70
N LEU A 28 -12.78 22.91 -8.75
CA LEU A 28 -12.38 21.99 -9.84
C LEU A 28 -11.66 20.71 -9.37
N TRP A 29 -11.54 20.46 -8.07
CA TRP A 29 -10.76 19.31 -7.56
C TRP A 29 -11.48 18.50 -6.47
N TYR A 30 -12.79 18.71 -6.25
CA TYR A 30 -13.51 18.11 -5.12
C TYR A 30 -14.60 17.09 -5.50
N ASP A 31 -14.76 16.77 -6.79
CA ASP A 31 -15.84 15.89 -7.26
C ASP A 31 -15.31 14.60 -7.92
N GLU A 32 -14.50 13.82 -7.22
CA GLU A 32 -14.32 12.38 -7.50
C GLU A 32 -14.24 11.60 -6.17
N PRO A 33 -15.33 11.00 -5.67
CA PRO A 33 -15.31 10.15 -4.48
C PRO A 33 -14.90 8.73 -4.89
N ALA A 34 -13.71 8.58 -5.47
CA ALA A 34 -13.06 7.28 -5.52
C ALA A 34 -12.26 7.15 -4.24
N ALA A 35 -12.51 6.11 -3.46
CA ALA A 35 -11.61 5.71 -2.39
C ALA A 35 -10.22 5.56 -3.03
N LYS A 36 -9.32 6.52 -2.79
CA LYS A 36 -8.01 6.55 -3.42
C LYS A 36 -7.13 5.54 -2.68
N TRP A 37 -6.65 4.53 -3.38
CA TRP A 37 -5.60 3.66 -2.86
C TRP A 37 -4.31 4.44 -2.70
N VAL A 38 -3.41 3.95 -1.86
CA VAL A 38 -2.09 4.51 -1.63
C VAL A 38 -1.07 3.54 -2.21
N GLU A 39 -0.19 4.06 -3.07
CA GLU A 39 0.90 3.26 -3.65
C GLU A 39 1.85 2.78 -2.54
N ALA A 40 2.35 1.56 -2.64
CA ALA A 40 3.25 0.93 -1.67
C ALA A 40 4.57 1.68 -1.57
N GLU A 41 5.05 2.26 -2.67
CA GLU A 41 6.22 3.14 -2.71
C GLU A 41 5.95 4.56 -2.19
N THR A 42 4.69 4.89 -1.83
CA THR A 42 4.36 6.10 -1.07
C THR A 42 4.60 5.83 0.41
N MET A 43 5.88 5.92 0.80
CA MET A 43 6.35 5.53 2.12
C MET A 43 7.23 6.60 2.79
N ALA A 44 7.13 6.70 4.11
CA ALA A 44 7.97 7.55 4.93
C ALA A 44 9.33 6.90 5.23
N TRP A 45 9.36 5.56 5.35
CA TRP A 45 10.57 4.78 5.57
C TRP A 45 10.40 3.36 5.03
N SER A 46 11.50 2.69 4.68
CA SER A 46 11.53 1.26 4.40
C SER A 46 12.88 0.65 4.75
N GLU A 47 12.86 -0.67 4.98
CA GLU A 47 14.05 -1.49 5.18
C GLU A 47 13.98 -2.72 4.27
N GLY A 48 15.10 -3.05 3.62
CA GLY A 48 15.24 -4.22 2.73
C GLY A 48 14.63 -4.08 1.32
N VAL A 49 13.55 -3.31 1.19
CA VAL A 49 12.76 -3.17 -0.05
C VAL A 49 13.46 -2.35 -1.15
N LYS A 50 13.17 -2.68 -2.42
CA LYS A 50 13.47 -1.87 -3.62
C LYS A 50 12.18 -1.48 -4.34
N VAL A 51 12.26 -0.50 -5.23
CA VAL A 51 11.13 -0.10 -6.08
C VAL A 51 11.50 -0.34 -7.54
N GLN A 52 10.59 -0.97 -8.28
CA GLN A 52 10.72 -1.21 -9.72
C GLN A 52 9.50 -0.67 -10.46
N PHE A 53 9.62 -0.65 -11.79
CA PHE A 53 8.57 -0.23 -12.70
C PHE A 53 8.40 -1.28 -13.78
N GLU A 54 7.16 -1.60 -14.11
CA GLU A 54 6.84 -2.43 -15.26
C GLU A 54 5.55 -1.99 -15.94
N THR A 55 5.44 -2.27 -17.24
CA THR A 55 4.16 -2.17 -17.93
C THR A 55 3.55 -3.57 -17.95
N GLU A 56 2.35 -3.68 -17.41
CA GLU A 56 1.53 -4.89 -17.46
C GLU A 56 0.77 -4.95 -18.79
N TRP A 57 0.72 -6.14 -19.38
CA TRP A 57 0.09 -6.42 -20.67
C TRP A 57 -0.87 -7.59 -20.53
N GLU A 58 -1.92 -7.62 -21.37
CA GLU A 58 -2.73 -8.82 -21.56
C GLU A 58 -1.83 -9.95 -22.09
N GLY A 59 -1.99 -11.17 -21.56
CA GLY A 59 -1.29 -12.37 -22.04
C GLY A 59 -0.01 -12.72 -21.26
N ASP A 60 0.16 -14.02 -20.99
CA ASP A 60 1.19 -14.55 -20.08
C ASP A 60 2.64 -14.50 -20.65
N PHE A 61 2.83 -14.16 -21.93
CA PHE A 61 4.15 -14.22 -22.60
C PHE A 61 4.45 -13.01 -23.48
N ASP A 62 5.72 -12.64 -23.60
CA ASP A 62 6.20 -11.48 -24.39
C ASP A 62 5.72 -11.48 -25.84
N TRP A 63 5.72 -12.64 -26.50
CA TRP A 63 5.27 -12.79 -27.88
C TRP A 63 3.74 -12.83 -28.03
N ALA A 64 3.01 -12.95 -26.91
CA ALA A 64 1.55 -13.03 -26.84
C ALA A 64 0.92 -11.79 -26.15
N ARG A 65 1.68 -10.70 -25.99
CA ARG A 65 1.18 -9.47 -25.37
C ARG A 65 0.05 -8.86 -26.19
N GLY A 66 -1.10 -8.67 -25.54
CA GLY A 66 -2.26 -7.96 -26.05
C GLY A 66 -2.23 -6.48 -25.69
N LYS A 67 -3.35 -5.94 -25.22
CA LYS A 67 -3.41 -4.53 -24.83
C LYS A 67 -2.61 -4.28 -23.54
N LYS A 68 -2.11 -3.06 -23.40
CA LYS A 68 -1.57 -2.59 -22.12
C LYS A 68 -2.69 -2.56 -21.08
N ILE A 69 -2.42 -3.14 -19.91
CA ILE A 69 -3.31 -3.12 -18.75
C ILE A 69 -3.00 -1.89 -17.89
N ALA A 70 -1.77 -1.79 -17.40
CA ALA A 70 -1.33 -0.71 -16.50
C ALA A 70 0.17 -0.45 -16.61
N ASP A 71 0.59 0.76 -16.20
CA ASP A 71 1.99 1.00 -15.80
C ASP A 71 2.04 0.92 -14.28
N ARG A 72 2.87 0.03 -13.74
CA ARG A 72 2.97 -0.21 -12.30
C ARG A 72 4.31 0.22 -11.78
N ARG A 73 4.30 0.79 -10.59
CA ARG A 73 5.50 1.01 -9.80
C ARG A 73 5.25 0.34 -8.46
N TYR A 74 6.16 -0.53 -8.05
CA TYR A 74 5.88 -1.45 -6.97
C TYR A 74 7.12 -1.77 -6.15
N ALA A 75 6.90 -2.15 -4.90
CA ALA A 75 7.88 -2.69 -3.99
C ALA A 75 8.27 -4.12 -4.38
N THR A 76 9.57 -4.40 -4.38
CA THR A 76 10.19 -5.67 -4.81
C THR A 76 11.42 -5.99 -3.93
N PHE A 77 12.05 -7.15 -4.15
CA PHE A 77 13.09 -7.73 -3.28
C PHE A 77 12.62 -7.81 -1.82
N ILE A 78 11.38 -8.23 -1.63
CA ILE A 78 10.73 -8.29 -0.31
C ILE A 78 11.08 -9.63 0.33
N ASN A 79 11.83 -9.58 1.43
CA ASN A 79 12.24 -10.73 2.21
C ASN A 79 11.63 -10.69 3.61
N ASN A 80 11.79 -11.80 4.33
CA ASN A 80 11.34 -11.90 5.71
C ASN A 80 12.00 -10.86 6.63
N GLY A 81 11.16 -10.08 7.31
CA GLY A 81 11.59 -9.03 8.24
C GLY A 81 11.71 -7.64 7.59
N ASP A 82 11.68 -7.56 6.27
CA ASP A 82 11.62 -6.28 5.55
C ASP A 82 10.30 -5.56 5.89
N PHE A 83 10.30 -4.23 5.75
CA PHE A 83 9.08 -3.46 6.02
C PHE A 83 9.01 -2.14 5.26
N ILE A 84 7.78 -1.66 5.13
CA ILE A 84 7.44 -0.31 4.68
C ILE A 84 6.69 0.40 5.80
N LYS A 85 7.02 1.67 6.05
CA LYS A 85 6.33 2.55 6.99
C LYS A 85 5.64 3.70 6.26
N VAL A 86 4.39 3.95 6.63
CA VAL A 86 3.62 5.16 6.28
C VAL A 86 3.35 5.95 7.55
N GLN A 87 3.67 7.24 7.53
CA GLN A 87 3.55 8.09 8.71
C GLN A 87 2.18 8.79 8.75
N GLY A 88 1.56 8.79 9.93
CA GLY A 88 0.37 9.61 10.21
C GLY A 88 -0.89 9.24 9.41
N VAL A 89 -1.17 7.94 9.27
CA VAL A 89 -2.43 7.46 8.67
C VAL A 89 -3.58 7.74 9.63
N ASP A 90 -4.55 8.53 9.18
CA ASP A 90 -5.77 8.85 9.95
C ASP A 90 -6.89 7.87 9.60
N PHE A 91 -7.21 7.00 10.56
CA PHE A 91 -8.31 6.04 10.47
C PHE A 91 -9.68 6.68 10.78
N GLY A 92 -9.72 7.92 11.27
CA GLY A 92 -10.91 8.59 11.77
C GLY A 92 -11.63 7.73 12.82
N PRO A 93 -12.97 7.51 12.73
CA PRO A 93 -13.68 6.60 13.63
C PRO A 93 -13.32 5.11 13.46
N GLY A 94 -12.59 4.73 12.40
CA GLY A 94 -11.97 3.41 12.26
C GLY A 94 -11.95 2.84 10.84
N ALA A 95 -11.41 1.63 10.70
CA ALA A 95 -11.42 0.82 9.48
C ALA A 95 -11.74 -0.64 9.81
N ASN A 96 -12.44 -1.33 8.90
CA ASN A 96 -12.90 -2.70 9.11
C ASN A 96 -12.18 -3.71 8.21
N GLN A 97 -11.58 -3.23 7.12
CA GLN A 97 -10.90 -4.07 6.15
C GLN A 97 -9.72 -3.33 5.52
N ILE A 98 -8.74 -4.10 5.07
CA ILE A 98 -7.67 -3.66 4.20
C ILE A 98 -7.69 -4.48 2.91
N GLU A 99 -7.43 -3.81 1.80
CA GLU A 99 -7.18 -4.38 0.48
C GLU A 99 -5.75 -4.02 0.06
N VAL A 100 -5.05 -4.96 -0.58
CA VAL A 100 -3.69 -4.77 -1.10
C VAL A 100 -3.57 -5.39 -2.48
N SER A 101 -2.89 -4.72 -3.41
CA SER A 101 -2.48 -5.30 -4.69
C SER A 101 -1.07 -5.86 -4.58
N ALA A 102 -0.94 -7.15 -4.85
CA ALA A 102 0.33 -7.85 -4.79
C ALA A 102 0.44 -8.90 -5.92
N SER A 103 1.67 -9.26 -6.26
CA SER A 103 1.97 -10.33 -7.20
C SER A 103 2.88 -11.36 -6.52
N PRO A 104 2.43 -12.60 -6.31
CA PRO A 104 3.18 -13.57 -5.52
C PRO A 104 4.40 -14.11 -6.29
N VAL A 105 5.54 -14.23 -5.61
CA VAL A 105 6.72 -14.96 -6.12
C VAL A 105 6.75 -16.36 -5.52
N TYR A 106 6.96 -16.46 -4.21
CA TYR A 106 6.76 -17.70 -3.43
C TYR A 106 5.67 -17.57 -2.36
N GLY A 107 4.96 -16.44 -2.37
CA GLY A 107 3.94 -16.10 -1.39
C GLY A 107 4.53 -15.62 -0.07
N GLY A 108 3.66 -15.31 0.89
CA GLY A 108 4.05 -14.82 2.21
C GLY A 108 2.92 -14.07 2.88
N VAL A 109 3.26 -13.32 3.91
CA VAL A 109 2.28 -12.59 4.72
C VAL A 109 2.70 -11.14 4.87
N ILE A 110 1.72 -10.24 4.78
CA ILE A 110 1.85 -8.85 5.21
C ILE A 110 1.19 -8.70 6.58
N GLU A 111 1.99 -8.47 7.62
CA GLU A 111 1.47 -8.02 8.91
C GLU A 111 1.33 -6.50 8.88
N VAL A 112 0.10 -6.02 9.05
CA VAL A 112 -0.20 -4.60 9.18
C VAL A 112 -0.16 -4.24 10.65
N ARG A 113 0.83 -3.44 11.03
CA ARG A 113 1.11 -3.04 12.41
C ARG A 113 0.96 -1.54 12.59
N ILE A 114 0.64 -1.10 13.81
CA ILE A 114 0.55 0.33 14.16
C ILE A 114 1.67 0.78 15.11
N ASP A 115 2.07 2.04 14.97
CA ASP A 115 3.00 2.82 15.79
C ASP A 115 4.47 2.36 15.82
N SER A 116 4.75 1.07 15.67
CA SER A 116 6.11 0.54 15.55
C SER A 116 6.18 -0.74 14.72
N VAL A 117 7.39 -1.08 14.26
CA VAL A 117 7.65 -2.32 13.50
C VAL A 117 7.29 -3.59 14.28
N ASP A 118 7.41 -3.54 15.61
CA ASP A 118 7.00 -4.62 16.53
C ASP A 118 5.63 -4.33 17.20
N GLY A 119 4.89 -3.35 16.69
CA GLY A 119 3.63 -2.87 17.25
C GLY A 119 2.48 -3.86 17.09
N GLU A 120 1.30 -3.48 17.57
CA GLU A 120 0.11 -4.32 17.49
C GLU A 120 -0.22 -4.65 16.02
N VAL A 121 -0.37 -5.95 15.72
CA VAL A 121 -0.87 -6.41 14.42
C VAL A 121 -2.38 -6.19 14.36
N ILE A 122 -2.80 -5.24 13.53
CA ILE A 122 -4.21 -4.91 13.29
C ILE A 122 -4.81 -5.68 12.13
N ALA A 123 -4.00 -6.17 11.18
CA ALA A 123 -4.44 -7.07 10.12
C ALA A 123 -3.30 -7.97 9.65
N THR A 124 -3.65 -9.12 9.08
CA THR A 124 -2.72 -10.08 8.50
C THR A 124 -3.24 -10.46 7.13
N VAL A 125 -2.54 -10.06 6.07
CA VAL A 125 -2.92 -10.35 4.69
C VAL A 125 -2.09 -11.52 4.17
N ASP A 126 -2.76 -12.61 3.80
CA ASP A 126 -2.13 -13.80 3.23
C ASP A 126 -1.99 -13.66 1.70
N ILE A 127 -0.75 -13.59 1.23
CA ILE A 127 -0.41 -13.51 -0.19
C ILE A 127 -0.04 -14.92 -0.65
N ASN A 128 -1.07 -15.72 -0.96
CA ASN A 128 -0.88 -17.13 -1.33
C ASN A 128 -0.66 -17.32 -2.85
N LEU A 129 -0.15 -18.50 -3.22
CA LEU A 129 0.14 -18.89 -4.61
C LEU A 129 -1.06 -19.51 -5.33
N ALA A 130 -2.29 -19.41 -4.80
CA ALA A 130 -3.47 -19.95 -5.49
C ALA A 130 -3.69 -19.25 -6.85
N HIS A 131 -3.18 -18.03 -6.96
CA HIS A 131 -3.18 -17.20 -8.15
C HIS A 131 -1.75 -17.21 -8.70
N LYS A 132 -1.59 -17.58 -9.98
CA LYS A 132 -0.29 -17.87 -10.61
C LYS A 132 0.77 -16.82 -10.26
N SER A 133 2.00 -17.26 -10.00
CA SER A 133 3.12 -16.36 -9.74
C SER A 133 3.31 -15.34 -10.88
N GLY A 134 3.59 -14.08 -10.52
CA GLY A 134 3.80 -13.00 -11.47
C GLY A 134 2.53 -12.27 -11.92
N ILE A 135 1.33 -12.69 -11.49
CA ILE A 135 0.07 -12.00 -11.78
C ILE A 135 -0.33 -11.09 -10.61
N TRP A 136 -0.70 -9.84 -10.92
CA TRP A 136 -1.20 -8.87 -9.95
C TRP A 136 -2.64 -9.18 -9.55
N GLU A 137 -2.88 -9.28 -8.25
CA GLU A 137 -4.19 -9.58 -7.68
C GLU A 137 -4.46 -8.73 -6.42
N THR A 138 -5.73 -8.56 -6.10
CA THR A 138 -6.15 -7.90 -4.85
C THR A 138 -6.38 -8.94 -3.76
N TYR A 139 -5.68 -8.78 -2.64
CA TYR A 139 -5.85 -9.57 -1.42
C TYR A 139 -6.51 -8.71 -0.35
N GLU A 140 -7.33 -9.32 0.50
CA GLU A 140 -8.08 -8.62 1.53
C GLU A 140 -7.96 -9.28 2.90
N ALA A 141 -8.05 -8.49 3.97
CA ALA A 141 -8.09 -8.98 5.34
C ALA A 141 -8.95 -8.10 6.24
N ALA A 142 -9.59 -8.71 7.24
CA ALA A 142 -10.30 -7.97 8.28
C ALA A 142 -9.30 -7.19 9.16
N VAL A 143 -9.68 -5.96 9.53
CA VAL A 143 -8.90 -5.07 10.38
C VAL A 143 -9.50 -5.08 11.78
N LYS A 144 -8.67 -5.36 12.79
CA LYS A 144 -9.03 -5.17 14.19
C LYS A 144 -9.34 -3.70 14.45
N LYS A 145 -10.20 -3.45 15.43
CA LYS A 145 -10.64 -2.10 15.78
C LYS A 145 -9.45 -1.15 15.99
N VAL A 146 -9.33 -0.16 15.12
CA VAL A 146 -8.34 0.93 15.15
C VAL A 146 -9.06 2.24 14.89
N SER A 147 -8.57 3.36 15.43
CA SER A 147 -9.17 4.68 15.26
C SER A 147 -8.15 5.78 15.53
N GLY A 148 -8.35 6.97 14.97
CA GLY A 148 -7.41 8.09 15.13
C GLY A 148 -6.20 7.94 14.22
N VAL A 149 -5.12 8.66 14.55
CA VAL A 149 -3.92 8.78 13.71
C VAL A 149 -2.81 7.88 14.22
N HIS A 150 -2.29 7.01 13.35
CA HIS A 150 -1.20 6.09 13.67
C HIS A 150 -0.16 6.04 12.56
N ASP A 151 1.07 5.70 12.91
CA ASP A 151 2.03 5.22 11.91
C ASP A 151 1.68 3.78 11.53
N VAL A 152 1.67 3.45 10.25
CA VAL A 152 1.35 2.11 9.75
C VAL A 152 2.61 1.46 9.22
N TYR A 153 2.84 0.22 9.63
CA TYR A 153 3.94 -0.62 9.18
C TYR A 153 3.38 -1.84 8.45
N PHE A 154 3.84 -2.05 7.21
CA PHE A 154 3.65 -3.28 6.47
C PHE A 154 4.90 -4.12 6.67
N VAL A 155 4.83 -5.13 7.54
CA VAL A 155 5.96 -6.01 7.87
C VAL A 155 5.79 -7.33 7.14
N PHE A 156 6.80 -7.72 6.38
CA PHE A 156 6.72 -8.88 5.49
C PHE A 156 7.29 -10.13 6.15
N LYS A 157 6.57 -11.25 6.05
CA LYS A 157 6.92 -12.53 6.68
C LYS A 157 6.90 -13.69 5.67
N GLY A 158 7.88 -14.59 5.78
CA GLY A 158 7.96 -15.84 5.02
C GLY A 158 9.37 -16.43 4.97
N ASP A 159 9.66 -17.34 4.04
CA ASP A 159 10.91 -18.11 4.02
C ASP A 159 11.82 -17.85 2.80
N LYS A 160 11.31 -17.18 1.76
CA LYS A 160 12.00 -16.95 0.48
C LYS A 160 11.78 -15.50 0.03
N ASP A 161 12.08 -15.21 -1.24
CA ASP A 161 11.53 -14.01 -1.89
C ASP A 161 10.00 -14.10 -1.90
N LEU A 162 9.32 -13.07 -1.40
CA LEU A 162 7.92 -13.23 -1.00
C LEU A 162 6.97 -12.92 -2.15
N PHE A 163 6.82 -11.63 -2.44
CA PHE A 163 5.88 -11.09 -3.41
C PHE A 163 6.33 -9.68 -3.82
N HIS A 164 5.68 -9.15 -4.85
CA HIS A 164 5.72 -7.72 -5.18
C HIS A 164 4.48 -7.04 -4.60
N PHE A 165 4.58 -5.78 -4.20
CA PHE A 165 3.52 -5.04 -3.52
C PHE A 165 3.34 -3.66 -4.16
N ASP A 166 2.15 -3.36 -4.67
CA ASP A 166 1.88 -2.22 -5.56
C ASP A 166 1.07 -1.12 -4.86
N TRP A 167 -0.11 -1.44 -4.32
CA TRP A 167 -0.92 -0.45 -3.60
C TRP A 167 -1.70 -1.09 -2.44
N TRP A 168 -2.19 -0.26 -1.53
CA TRP A 168 -3.05 -0.65 -0.42
C TRP A 168 -4.15 0.36 -0.14
N GLN A 169 -5.21 -0.08 0.53
CA GLN A 169 -6.31 0.76 0.96
C GLN A 169 -7.03 0.19 2.19
N PHE A 170 -7.36 1.06 3.15
CA PHE A 170 -8.32 0.73 4.21
C PHE A 170 -9.74 1.10 3.78
N THR A 171 -10.71 0.25 4.13
CA THR A 171 -12.13 0.50 3.87
C THR A 171 -12.98 0.28 5.11
N ARG A 172 -14.15 0.93 5.11
CA ARG A 172 -15.25 0.71 6.05
C ARG A 172 -16.35 -0.01 5.28
N LYS A 173 -16.27 -1.34 5.17
CA LYS A 173 -17.44 -2.13 4.74
C LYS A 173 -18.43 -2.23 5.90
#